data_AF-A0A7K6KRY1-F1
#
_entry.id   AF-A0A7K6KRY1-F1
#
_cell.length_a   1.000
_cell.length_b   1.000
_cell.length_c   1.000
_cell.angle_alpha   90.00
_cell.angle_beta   90.00
_cell.angle_gamma   90.00
#
_symmetry.space_group_name_H-M   'P 1'
#
loop_
_entity.id
_entity.type
_entity.pdbx_description
1 polymer ?
#
loop_
_entity_poly.entity_id
_entity_poly.type
_entity_poly.pdbx_seq_one_letter_code
_entity_poly.pdbx_strand_id
1 'polypeptide(L)'
;AQQQLEFLELRRRQLAQAALRAKRRNDLEGAKLLLRRAKGIEGLIGAARGGLPVDIAQVPEVPLDGAEFELGPGRGVPMPPEAAKTFLQLAGALRRQHQV
;
A
#
# COMPACT_ATOMS: atom_id res chain seq x y z
N ALA A 1 21.57 -14.48 5.54
CA ALA A 1 20.37 -15.32 5.30
C ALA A 1 19.11 -14.82 6.02
N GLN A 2 19.17 -14.37 7.29
CA GLN A 2 17.97 -13.94 8.04
C GLN A 2 17.18 -12.79 7.38
N GLN A 3 17.86 -11.79 6.84
CA GLN A 3 17.21 -10.65 6.14
C GLN A 3 16.39 -11.08 4.92
N GLN A 4 16.83 -12.12 4.19
CA GLN A 4 16.09 -12.65 3.05
C GLN A 4 14.80 -13.37 3.49
N LEU A 5 14.86 -14.11 4.59
CA LEU A 5 13.68 -14.78 5.16
C LEU A 5 12.62 -13.76 5.57
N GLU A 6 13.04 -12.71 6.28
CA GLU A 6 12.15 -11.65 6.72
C GLU A 6 11.50 -10.93 5.53
N PHE A 7 12.28 -10.66 4.48
CA PHE A 7 11.77 -10.07 3.23
C PHE A 7 10.70 -10.95 2.56
N LEU A 8 10.95 -12.25 2.42
CA LEU A 8 10.00 -13.18 1.81
C LEU A 8 8.73 -13.35 2.66
N GLU A 9 8.87 -13.40 3.99
CA GLU A 9 7.73 -13.46 4.91
C GLU A 9 6.88 -12.18 4.86
N LEU A 10 7.51 -11.02 4.85
CA LEU A 10 6.84 -9.73 4.67
C LEU A 10 6.06 -9.72 3.35
N ARG A 11 6.69 -10.21 2.27
CA ARG A 11 6.05 -10.23 0.96
C ARG A 11 4.85 -11.16 0.89
N ARG A 12 4.94 -12.35 1.47
CA ARG A 12 3.80 -13.27 1.58
C ARG A 12 2.62 -12.59 2.29
N ARG A 13 2.89 -11.87 3.39
CA ARG A 13 1.85 -11.13 4.13
C ARG A 13 1.19 -10.06 3.26
N GLN A 14 1.98 -9.31 2.48
CA GLN A 14 1.45 -8.29 1.56
C GLN A 14 0.53 -8.89 0.49
N LEU A 15 0.92 -10.00 -0.16
CA LEU A 15 0.09 -10.65 -1.16
C LEU A 15 -1.21 -11.22 -0.56
N ALA A 16 -1.15 -11.78 0.64
CA ALA A 16 -2.34 -12.26 1.36
C ALA A 16 -3.29 -11.10 1.72
N GLN A 17 -2.75 -9.97 2.16
CA GLN A 17 -3.54 -8.76 2.43
C GLN A 17 -4.17 -8.21 1.15
N ALA A 18 -3.44 -8.16 0.04
CA ALA A 18 -3.97 -7.76 -1.26
C ALA A 18 -5.12 -8.68 -1.70
N ALA A 19 -4.96 -10.01 -1.55
CA ALA A 19 -6.03 -10.96 -1.88
C ALA A 19 -7.29 -10.76 -1.02
N LEU A 20 -7.12 -10.48 0.28
CA LEU A 20 -8.24 -10.15 1.17
C LEU A 20 -8.96 -8.87 0.74
N ARG A 21 -8.22 -7.86 0.29
CA ARG A 21 -8.79 -6.60 -0.22
C ARG A 21 -9.54 -6.81 -1.54
N ALA A 22 -8.94 -7.52 -2.49
CA ALA A 22 -9.60 -7.89 -3.76
C ALA A 22 -10.91 -8.64 -3.50
N LYS A 23 -10.90 -9.60 -2.56
CA LYS A 23 -12.11 -10.31 -2.12
C LYS A 23 -13.18 -9.37 -1.54
N ARG A 24 -12.80 -8.36 -0.74
CA ARG A 24 -13.74 -7.36 -0.19
C ARG A 24 -14.37 -6.47 -1.27
N ARG A 25 -13.67 -6.26 -2.40
CA ARG A 25 -14.14 -5.48 -3.55
C ARG A 25 -14.93 -6.31 -4.56
N ASN A 26 -15.29 -7.55 -4.23
CA ASN A 26 -15.89 -8.53 -5.15
C ASN A 26 -15.01 -8.91 -6.36
N ASP A 27 -13.71 -8.60 -6.34
CA ASP A 27 -12.77 -9.06 -7.35
C ASP A 27 -12.20 -10.44 -6.95
N LEU A 28 -12.92 -11.48 -7.35
CA LEU A 28 -12.57 -12.87 -7.06
C LEU A 28 -11.40 -13.38 -7.92
N GLU A 29 -11.28 -12.90 -9.16
CA GLU A 29 -10.22 -13.33 -10.07
C GLU A 29 -8.87 -12.74 -9.67
N GLY A 30 -8.84 -11.44 -9.29
CA GLY A 30 -7.67 -10.81 -8.70
C GLY A 30 -7.24 -11.48 -7.39
N ALA A 31 -8.20 -11.81 -6.51
CA ALA A 31 -7.91 -12.51 -5.26
C ALA A 31 -7.29 -13.90 -5.50
N LYS A 32 -7.79 -14.68 -6.46
CA LYS A 32 -7.24 -16.00 -6.82
C LYS A 32 -5.81 -15.90 -7.35
N LEU A 33 -5.55 -14.91 -8.22
CA LEU A 33 -4.21 -14.69 -8.77
C LEU A 33 -3.20 -14.32 -7.67
N LEU A 34 -3.59 -13.43 -6.76
CA LEU A 34 -2.75 -13.00 -5.63
C LEU A 34 -2.45 -14.16 -4.66
N LEU A 35 -3.43 -15.03 -4.38
CA LEU A 35 -3.20 -16.23 -3.56
C LEU A 35 -2.26 -17.24 -4.23
N ARG A 36 -2.36 -17.43 -5.55
CA ARG A 36 -1.42 -18.29 -6.31
C ARG A 36 0.01 -17.75 -6.21
N ARG A 37 0.18 -16.43 -6.34
CA ARG A 37 1.49 -15.77 -6.15
C ARG A 37 2.01 -15.94 -4.72
N ALA A 38 1.16 -15.75 -3.71
CA ALA A 38 1.53 -15.92 -2.31
C ALA A 38 2.04 -17.34 -2.01
N LYS A 39 1.36 -18.37 -2.55
CA LYS A 39 1.80 -19.77 -2.44
C LYS A 39 3.14 -20.04 -3.14
N GLY A 40 3.40 -19.41 -4.29
CA GLY A 40 4.70 -19.54 -4.97
C GLY A 40 5.87 -19.07 -4.11
N ILE A 41 5.67 -18.02 -3.30
CA ILE A 41 6.68 -17.49 -2.38
C ILE A 41 6.90 -18.42 -1.18
N GLU A 42 5.91 -19.21 -0.75
CA GLU A 42 6.11 -20.16 0.36
C GLU A 42 7.17 -21.22 0.06
N GLY A 43 7.25 -21.68 -1.19
CA GLY A 43 8.33 -22.56 -1.65
C GLY A 43 9.70 -21.90 -1.54
N LEU A 44 9.78 -20.60 -1.85
CA LEU A 44 11.01 -19.80 -1.72
C LEU A 44 11.40 -19.58 -0.25
N ILE A 45 10.42 -19.36 0.65
CA ILE A 45 10.68 -19.27 2.10
C ILE A 45 11.28 -20.59 2.61
N GLY A 46 10.74 -21.73 2.17
CA GLY A 46 11.27 -23.06 2.52
C GLY A 46 12.72 -23.25 2.05
N ALA A 47 13.01 -22.87 0.80
CA ALA A 47 14.36 -22.93 0.26
C ALA A 47 15.35 -21.98 0.98
N ALA A 48 14.91 -20.76 1.30
CA ALA A 48 15.72 -19.79 2.06
C ALA A 48 16.03 -20.28 3.48
N ARG A 49 15.11 -21.01 4.13
CA ARG A 49 15.35 -21.63 5.44
C ARG A 49 16.43 -22.71 5.38
N GLY A 50 16.56 -23.38 4.23
CA GLY A 50 17.60 -24.37 3.96
C GLY A 50 18.99 -23.78 3.65
N GLY A 51 19.15 -22.45 3.66
CA GLY A 51 20.43 -21.78 3.39
C GLY A 51 20.74 -21.59 1.91
N LEU A 52 19.81 -21.88 1.00
CA LEU A 52 19.98 -21.59 -0.43
C LEU A 52 19.80 -20.08 -0.69
N PRO A 53 20.69 -19.44 -1.48
CA PRO A 53 20.51 -18.06 -1.89
C PRO A 53 19.29 -17.97 -2.81
N VAL A 54 18.21 -17.35 -2.31
CA VAL A 54 16.98 -17.15 -3.05
C VAL A 54 17.07 -15.83 -3.81
N ASP A 55 16.78 -15.89 -5.10
CA ASP A 55 16.81 -14.75 -6.01
C ASP A 55 15.66 -13.78 -5.71
N ILE A 56 16.01 -12.58 -5.25
CA ILE A 56 15.06 -11.57 -4.78
C ILE A 56 14.30 -10.94 -5.97
N ALA A 57 14.86 -11.03 -7.18
CA ALA A 57 14.25 -10.52 -8.42
C ALA A 57 13.09 -11.38 -8.95
N GLN A 58 12.97 -12.64 -8.50
CA GLN A 58 11.85 -13.54 -8.85
C GLN A 58 10.58 -13.24 -8.06
N VAL A 59 10.67 -12.37 -7.05
CA VAL A 59 9.56 -12.02 -6.19
C VAL A 59 8.74 -10.93 -6.88
N PRO A 60 7.56 -11.25 -7.46
CA PRO A 60 6.78 -10.25 -8.14
C PRO A 60 6.47 -9.10 -7.17
N GLU A 61 6.62 -7.88 -7.66
CA GLU A 61 6.00 -6.71 -7.05
C GLU A 61 4.54 -7.01 -6.77
N VAL A 62 4.15 -6.92 -5.49
CA VAL A 62 2.74 -6.85 -5.15
C VAL A 62 2.30 -5.67 -5.98
N PRO A 63 1.41 -5.87 -6.98
CA PRO A 63 0.92 -4.74 -7.73
C PRO A 63 0.38 -3.79 -6.66
N LEU A 64 0.99 -2.61 -6.60
CA LEU A 64 0.38 -1.44 -6.01
C LEU A 64 -0.86 -1.23 -6.87
N ASP A 65 -1.94 -1.98 -6.61
CA ASP A 65 -3.25 -1.62 -7.11
C ASP A 65 -3.37 -0.14 -6.77
N GLY A 66 -3.67 0.72 -7.74
CA GLY A 66 -3.72 2.18 -7.56
C GLY A 66 -4.65 2.64 -6.42
N ALA A 67 -5.34 1.70 -5.79
CA ALA A 67 -6.10 1.85 -4.56
C ALA A 67 -5.29 1.73 -3.25
N GLU A 68 -3.97 1.56 -3.27
CA GLU A 68 -3.12 1.91 -2.12
C GLU A 68 -3.12 3.44 -1.90
N PHE A 69 -3.31 4.20 -2.98
CA PHE A 69 -3.72 5.60 -2.96
C PHE A 69 -5.24 5.73 -3.05
N GLU A 70 -5.99 4.96 -2.24
CA GLU A 70 -7.25 5.53 -1.79
C GLU A 70 -6.86 6.68 -0.86
N LEU A 71 -6.93 7.91 -1.38
CA LEU A 71 -7.36 9.05 -0.58
C LEU A 71 -8.74 8.64 -0.03
N GLY A 72 -8.77 7.77 0.99
CA GLY A 72 -9.99 7.50 1.72
C GLY A 72 -10.58 8.85 2.08
N PRO A 73 -11.92 9.00 2.17
CA PRO A 73 -12.53 10.28 2.51
C PRO A 73 -11.78 10.78 3.72
N GLY A 74 -10.96 11.82 3.49
CA GLY A 74 -9.87 12.11 4.40
C GLY A 74 -10.52 12.14 5.76
N ARG A 75 -10.06 11.27 6.68
CA ARG A 75 -10.35 11.51 8.08
C ARG A 75 -9.57 12.78 8.35
N GLY A 76 -10.17 13.90 7.95
CA GLY A 76 -9.58 15.20 8.01
C GLY A 76 -9.20 15.29 9.46
N VAL A 77 -7.90 15.41 9.72
CA VAL A 77 -7.50 15.94 11.02
C VAL A 77 -8.41 17.14 11.20
N PRO A 78 -9.29 17.15 12.22
CA PRO A 78 -10.24 18.24 12.38
C PRO A 78 -9.37 19.48 12.44
N MET A 79 -9.43 20.28 11.38
CA MET A 79 -8.57 21.44 11.26
C MET A 79 -8.90 22.32 12.46
N PRO A 80 -7.93 22.68 13.31
CA PRO A 80 -8.20 23.57 14.42
C PRO A 80 -8.92 24.82 13.88
N PRO A 81 -9.99 25.29 14.54
CA PRO A 81 -10.80 26.38 14.02
C PRO A 81 -9.98 27.65 13.74
N GLU A 82 -8.89 27.86 14.47
CA GLU A 82 -7.94 28.95 14.23
C GLU A 82 -7.17 28.83 12.91
N ALA A 83 -6.77 27.62 12.52
CA ALA A 83 -6.10 27.39 11.23
C ALA A 83 -7.06 27.65 10.06
N ALA A 84 -8.34 27.28 10.21
CA ALA A 84 -9.38 27.55 9.21
C ALA A 84 -9.61 29.06 9.03
N LYS A 85 -9.72 29.81 10.12
CA LYS A 85 -9.87 31.28 10.10
C LYS A 85 -8.67 31.96 9.44
N THR A 86 -7.46 31.56 9.84
CA THR A 86 -6.22 32.14 9.30
C THR A 86 -6.13 31.92 7.80
N PHE A 87 -6.45 30.71 7.32
CA PHE A 87 -6.49 30.39 5.90
C PHE A 87 -7.50 31.29 5.15
N LEU A 88 -8.71 31.44 5.67
CA LEU A 88 -9.74 32.28 5.04
C LEU A 88 -9.36 33.76 4.99
N GLN A 89 -8.74 34.30 6.04
CA GLN A 89 -8.24 35.68 6.05
C GLN A 89 -7.17 35.90 4.97
N LEU A 90 -6.19 34.99 4.90
CA LEU A 90 -5.11 35.08 3.92
C LEU A 90 -5.65 34.97 2.49
N ALA A 91 -6.55 34.01 2.24
CA ALA A 91 -7.20 33.83 0.94
C ALA A 91 -8.00 35.07 0.51
N GLY A 92 -8.61 35.79 1.46
CA GLY A 92 -9.27 37.07 1.19
C GLY A 92 -8.29 38.19 0.85
N ALA A 93 -7.16 38.27 1.56
CA ALA A 93 -6.12 39.26 1.29
C ALA A 93 -5.47 39.06 -0.09
N LEU A 94 -5.19 37.81 -0.46
CA LEU A 94 -4.66 37.45 -1.78
C LEU A 94 -5.62 37.83 -2.91
N ARG A 95 -6.92 37.59 -2.73
CA ARG A 95 -7.95 37.99 -3.71
C ARG A 95 -7.98 39.49 -3.94
N ARG A 96 -7.83 40.29 -2.87
CA ARG A 96 -7.78 41.76 -2.98
C ARG A 96 -6.55 42.23 -3.75
N GLN A 97 -5.40 41.57 -3.57
CA GLN A 97 -4.19 41.92 -4.30
C GLN A 97 -4.27 41.60 -5.80
N HIS A 98 -4.98 40.54 -6.18
CA HIS A 98 -5.15 40.14 -7.58
C HIS A 98 -6.28 40.86 -8.32
N GLN A 99 -7.00 41.77 -7.65
CA GLN A 99 -8.14 42.51 -8.22
C GLN A 99 -7.78 43.96 -8.62
N VAL A 100 -6.49 44.28 -8.66
CA VAL A 100 -5.89 45.53 -9.18
C VAL A 100 -5.12 45.19 -10.44
#